data_AF-A0A5A7ZPQ7-F1
#
_entry.id   AF-A0A5A7ZPQ7-F1
#
_cell.length_a   1.000
_cell.length_b   1.000
_cell.length_c   1.000
_cell.angle_alpha   90.00
_cell.angle_beta   90.00
_cell.angle_gamma   90.00
#
_symmetry.space_group_name_H-M   'P 1'
#
loop_
_entity.id
_entity.type
_entity.pdbx_description
1 polymer ?
#
loop_
_entity_poly.entity_id
_entity_poly.type
_entity_poly.pdbx_seq_one_letter_code
_entity_poly.pdbx_strand_id
1 'polypeptide(L)'
;MPSFRKKPVEVEAVQWFPGVEHPGVHYDMGYATIGGRGHGAQTFKQDDRPHVITVHEQKAFLEPGDWILPEQKEGRFYPCKPDIFAATYEPA
;
A
#
# COMPACT_ATOMS: atom_id res chain seq x y z
N MET A 1 -6.51 12.92 32.59
CA MET A 1 -6.48 12.80 31.12
C MET A 1 -7.42 11.68 30.73
N PRO A 2 -8.25 11.84 29.67
CA PRO A 2 -9.11 10.76 29.23
C PRO A 2 -8.27 9.66 28.56
N SER A 3 -8.49 8.41 28.96
CA SER A 3 -7.87 7.21 28.36
C SER A 3 -8.94 6.42 27.62
N PHE A 4 -8.58 5.94 26.43
CA PHE A 4 -9.50 5.20 25.58
C PHE A 4 -8.83 3.89 25.17
N ARG A 5 -9.61 2.81 25.12
CA ARG A 5 -9.18 1.53 24.58
C ARG A 5 -9.69 1.37 23.15
N LYS A 6 -8.86 0.84 22.25
CA LYS A 6 -9.29 0.41 20.93
C LYS A 6 -10.22 -0.80 21.09
N LYS A 7 -11.27 -0.89 20.27
CA LYS A 7 -12.10 -2.10 20.22
C LYS A 7 -11.26 -3.26 19.64
N PRO A 8 -11.46 -4.52 20.09
CA PRO A 8 -10.88 -5.66 19.40
C PRO A 8 -11.44 -5.73 17.98
N VAL A 9 -10.55 -5.92 16.99
CA VAL A 9 -10.89 -5.96 15.57
C VAL A 9 -10.18 -7.17 14.97
N GLU A 10 -10.96 -8.07 14.39
CA GLU A 10 -10.47 -9.14 13.52
C GLU A 10 -10.30 -8.57 12.10
N VAL A 11 -9.21 -8.93 11.41
CA VAL A 11 -8.89 -8.44 10.07
C VAL A 11 -8.48 -9.59 9.17
N GLU A 12 -8.99 -9.59 7.94
CA GLU A 12 -8.51 -10.48 6.88
C GLU A 12 -7.33 -9.79 6.18
N ALA A 13 -6.11 -10.16 6.56
CA ALA A 13 -4.89 -9.58 6.01
C ALA A 13 -4.21 -10.55 5.04
N VAL A 14 -3.57 -10.01 4.00
CA VAL A 14 -2.80 -10.79 3.01
C VAL A 14 -1.36 -10.35 3.06
N GLN A 15 -0.43 -11.30 3.24
CA GLN A 15 1.00 -11.00 3.13
C GLN A 15 1.39 -10.83 1.67
N TRP A 16 2.01 -9.71 1.35
CA TRP A 16 2.37 -9.34 -0.01
C TRP A 16 3.82 -9.68 -0.34
N PHE A 17 4.02 -10.22 -1.54
CA PHE A 17 5.33 -10.44 -2.15
C PHE A 17 5.25 -10.07 -3.64
N PRO A 18 6.39 -9.72 -4.29
CA PRO A 18 6.41 -9.48 -5.73
C PRO A 18 5.79 -10.64 -6.51
N GLY A 19 4.82 -10.34 -7.37
CA GLY A 19 4.07 -11.33 -8.15
C GLY A 19 2.77 -11.84 -7.50
N VAL A 20 2.50 -11.50 -6.23
CA VAL A 20 1.19 -11.74 -5.62
C VAL A 20 0.22 -10.65 -6.09
N GLU A 21 -0.85 -11.07 -6.76
CA GLU A 21 -1.94 -10.17 -7.13
C GLU A 21 -2.82 -9.89 -5.91
N HIS A 22 -3.14 -8.62 -5.70
CA HIS A 22 -4.09 -8.19 -4.69
C HIS A 22 -4.84 -6.96 -5.21
N PRO A 23 -6.18 -6.90 -5.10
CA PRO A 23 -6.99 -5.85 -5.74
C PRO A 23 -6.68 -4.43 -5.24
N GLY A 24 -6.10 -4.30 -4.05
CA GLY A 24 -5.65 -3.03 -3.49
C GLY A 24 -4.24 -2.59 -3.89
N VAL A 25 -3.49 -3.40 -4.64
CA VAL A 25 -2.10 -3.09 -5.03
C VAL A 25 -2.10 -2.39 -6.38
N HIS A 26 -1.45 -1.23 -6.40
CA HIS A 26 -1.30 -0.37 -7.56
C HIS A 26 0.17 -0.23 -7.92
N TYR A 27 0.41 -0.11 -9.23
CA TYR A 27 1.71 0.21 -9.80
C TYR A 27 1.54 1.52 -10.58
N ASP A 28 2.38 2.51 -10.29
CA ASP A 28 2.40 3.75 -11.06
C ASP A 28 3.13 3.51 -12.39
N MET A 29 2.50 2.74 -13.28
CA MET A 29 3.02 2.45 -14.61
C MET A 29 2.75 3.66 -15.53
N GLY A 30 3.53 4.74 -15.35
CA GLY A 30 3.39 5.97 -16.11
C GLY A 30 4.62 6.30 -16.95
N TYR A 31 4.53 6.11 -18.27
CA TYR A 31 5.44 6.78 -19.21
C TYR A 31 4.95 8.21 -19.42
N ALA A 32 5.45 9.17 -18.63
CA ALA A 32 5.19 10.58 -18.92
C ALA A 32 5.98 11.02 -20.16
N THR A 33 5.33 11.08 -21.33
CA THR A 33 5.89 11.79 -22.49
C THR A 33 5.57 13.28 -22.33
N ILE A 34 6.50 14.06 -21.77
CA ILE A 34 6.40 15.51 -21.84
C ILE A 34 6.78 15.93 -23.27
N GLY A 35 5.76 16.06 -24.13
CA GLY A 35 5.90 16.58 -25.49
C GLY A 35 6.17 18.08 -25.48
N GLY A 36 7.38 18.48 -25.10
CA GLY A 36 7.93 19.79 -25.44
C GLY A 36 8.45 19.76 -26.87
N ARG A 37 7.80 20.49 -27.78
CA ARG A 37 8.29 20.68 -29.16
C ARG A 37 9.74 21.20 -29.10
N GLY A 38 10.71 20.37 -29.49
CA GLY A 38 12.03 20.83 -29.93
C GLY A 38 13.26 20.55 -29.06
N HIS A 39 13.14 19.96 -27.86
CA HIS A 39 14.33 19.54 -27.08
C HIS A 39 14.11 18.14 -26.49
N GLY A 40 15.10 17.26 -26.66
CA GLY A 40 15.00 15.79 -26.52
C GLY A 40 14.10 15.31 -25.38
N ALA A 41 13.20 14.37 -25.71
CA ALA A 41 12.30 13.73 -24.77
C ALA A 41 13.10 13.04 -23.67
N GLN A 42 13.11 13.61 -22.46
CA GLN A 42 13.60 12.92 -21.28
C GLN A 42 12.49 12.01 -20.77
N THR A 43 12.68 10.70 -20.91
CA THR A 43 11.83 9.69 -20.27
C THR A 43 12.26 9.59 -18.81
N PHE A 44 11.50 10.23 -17.92
CA PHE A 44 11.63 9.93 -16.49
C PHE A 44 10.94 8.59 -16.24
N LYS A 45 11.69 7.59 -15.73
CA LYS A 45 11.08 6.39 -15.15
C LYS A 45 10.28 6.86 -13.94
N GLN A 46 8.95 6.93 -14.07
CA GLN A 46 8.11 7.03 -12.89
C GLN A 46 8.34 5.77 -12.05
N ASP A 47 8.47 6.00 -10.75
CA ASP A 47 8.83 5.02 -9.74
C ASP A 47 7.79 3.88 -9.72
N ASP A 48 8.15 2.71 -10.25
CA ASP A 48 7.28 1.54 -10.42
C ASP A 48 7.07 0.78 -9.09
N ARG A 49 7.07 1.52 -7.98
CA ARG A 49 6.96 0.93 -6.65
C ARG A 49 5.51 0.51 -6.38
N PRO A 50 5.28 -0.76 -6.01
CA PRO A 50 3.97 -1.23 -5.61
C PRO A 50 3.51 -0.44 -4.39
N HIS A 51 2.25 -0.02 -4.39
CA HIS A 51 1.67 0.72 -3.28
C HIS A 51 0.19 0.40 -3.14
N VAL A 52 -0.33 0.64 -1.94
CA VAL A 52 -1.77 0.66 -1.67
C VAL A 52 -2.23 2.09 -1.43
N ILE A 53 -3.54 2.31 -1.54
CA ILE A 53 -4.17 3.60 -1.21
C ILE A 53 -4.85 3.50 0.15
N THR A 54 -4.43 4.37 1.07
CA THR A 54 -5.00 4.46 2.43
C THR A 54 -6.31 5.24 2.41
N VAL A 55 -7.06 5.22 3.52
CA VAL A 55 -8.31 5.99 3.69
C VAL A 55 -8.13 7.49 3.47
N HIS A 56 -6.91 8.01 3.72
CA HIS A 56 -6.54 9.40 3.48
C HIS A 56 -6.13 9.69 2.03
N GLU A 57 -6.33 8.73 1.12
CA GLU A 57 -5.99 8.84 -0.31
C GLU A 57 -4.50 9.04 -0.56
N GLN A 58 -3.68 8.54 0.37
CA GLN A 58 -2.23 8.58 0.28
C GLN A 58 -1.70 7.24 -0.22
N LYS A 59 -0.62 7.31 -1.00
CA LYS A 59 0.13 6.13 -1.43
C LYS A 59 0.99 5.63 -0.27
N ALA A 60 0.79 4.37 0.10
CA ALA A 60 1.64 3.67 1.05
C ALA A 60 2.37 2.56 0.30
N PHE A 61 3.69 2.71 0.18
CA PHE A 61 4.53 1.77 -0.58
C PHE A 61 4.65 0.44 0.14
N LEU A 62 4.71 -0.63 -0.64
CA LEU A 62 4.87 -1.99 -0.18
C LEU A 62 6.33 -2.43 -0.30
N GLU A 63 6.79 -3.16 0.71
CA GLU A 63 8.00 -3.96 0.65
C GLU A 63 7.65 -5.45 0.70
N PRO A 64 8.47 -6.34 0.11
CA PRO A 64 8.24 -7.78 0.19
C PRO A 64 8.12 -8.25 1.65
N GLY A 65 7.05 -8.98 1.96
CA GLY A 65 6.73 -9.48 3.29
C GLY A 65 5.79 -8.57 4.10
N ASP A 66 5.45 -7.38 3.60
CA ASP A 66 4.46 -6.51 4.24
C ASP A 66 3.07 -7.14 4.18
N TRP A 67 2.31 -6.98 5.26
CA TRP A 67 0.91 -7.36 5.32
C TRP A 67 0.03 -6.24 4.80
N ILE A 68 -0.91 -6.56 3.92
CA ILE A 68 -1.94 -5.65 3.44
C ILE A 68 -3.17 -5.82 4.33
N LEU A 69 -3.50 -4.78 5.10
CA LEU A 69 -4.64 -4.79 6.00
C LEU A 69 -5.78 -3.97 5.39
N PRO A 70 -7.03 -4.47 5.39
CA PRO A 70 -8.19 -3.68 5.02
C PRO A 70 -8.43 -2.59 6.07
N GLU A 71 -8.75 -1.38 5.61
CA GLU A 71 -9.17 -0.29 6.48
C GLU A 71 -10.71 -0.20 6.55
N GLN A 72 -11.23 0.74 7.36
CA GLN A 72 -12.68 0.92 7.57
C GLN A 72 -13.46 1.28 6.29
N LYS A 73 -12.78 1.73 5.24
CA LYS A 73 -13.38 2.11 3.96
C LYS A 73 -13.05 1.03 2.93
N GLU A 74 -14.07 0.59 2.20
CA GLU A 74 -13.92 -0.43 1.16
C GLU A 74 -12.90 0.00 0.09
N GLY A 75 -12.04 -0.94 -0.31
CA GLY A 75 -10.97 -0.70 -1.28
C GLY A 75 -9.85 0.21 -0.76
N ARG A 76 -9.76 0.42 0.55
CA ARG A 76 -8.64 1.11 1.21
C ARG A 76 -7.84 0.15 2.06
N PHE A 77 -6.54 0.24 1.96
CA PHE A 77 -5.62 -0.69 2.59
C PHE A 77 -4.43 0.03 3.19
N TYR A 78 -3.81 -0.60 4.18
CA TYR A 78 -2.60 -0.12 4.84
C TYR A 78 -1.55 -1.24 4.91
N PRO A 79 -0.28 -0.98 4.57
CA PRO A 79 0.79 -1.94 4.73
C PRO A 79 1.25 -1.99 6.18
N CYS A 80 1.43 -3.18 6.75
CA CYS A 80 1.97 -3.40 8.08
C CYS A 80 3.20 -4.28 7.99
N LYS A 81 4.25 -3.92 8.74
CA LYS A 81 5.47 -4.72 8.77
C LYS A 81 5.21 -6.07 9.45
N PRO A 82 5.82 -7.17 8.98
CA PRO A 82 5.56 -8.51 9.51
C PRO A 82 5.83 -8.66 11.02
N ASP A 83 6.83 -7.97 11.54
CA ASP A 83 7.14 -7.90 12.98
C ASP A 83 6.05 -7.18 13.79
N ILE A 84 5.54 -6.05 13.28
CA ILE A 84 4.43 -5.32 13.91
C ILE A 84 3.15 -6.13 13.84
N PHE A 85 2.89 -6.79 12.70
CA PHE A 85 1.71 -7.62 12.51
C PHE A 85 1.69 -8.79 13.51
N ALA A 86 2.80 -9.55 13.59
CA ALA A 86 2.93 -10.68 14.52
C ALA A 86 2.86 -10.27 15.99
N ALA A 87 3.28 -9.05 16.33
CA ALA A 87 3.17 -8.50 17.69
C ALA A 87 1.75 -8.01 18.03
N THR A 88 0.90 -7.75 17.02
CA THR A 88 -0.43 -7.11 17.19
C THR A 88 -1.59 -8.08 16.97
N TYR A 89 -1.42 -9.08 16.10
CA TYR A 89 -2.46 -10.00 15.69
C TYR A 89 -2.06 -11.44 15.98
N GLU A 90 -3.04 -12.22 16.44
CA GLU A 90 -2.92 -13.66 16.65
C GLU A 90 -3.86 -14.38 15.67
N PRO A 91 -3.53 -15.61 15.22
CA PRO A 91 -4.44 -16.40 14.40
C PRO A 91 -5.75 -16.67 15.17
N ALA A 92 -6.89 -16.40 14.54
CA ALA A 92 -8.22 -16.72 15.04
C ALA A 92 -8.61 -18.19 14.76
#